data_AF-A0A535E6I5-F1
#
_entry.id   AF-A0A535E6I5-F1
#
_cell.length_a   1.000
_cell.length_b   1.000
_cell.length_c   1.000
_cell.angle_alpha   90.00
_cell.angle_beta   90.00
_cell.angle_gamma   90.00
#
_symmetry.space_group_name_H-M   'P 1'
#
loop_
_entity.id
_entity.type
_entity.pdbx_description
1 polymer ?
#
loop_
_entity_poly.entity_id
_entity_poly.type
_entity_poly.pdbx_seq_one_letter_code
_entity_poly.pdbx_strand_id
1 'polypeptide(L)'
;MTLGYRLPPDKMNRARVERGWSVSDLAREADLSIATASRALAGRPVSVKTLCGLGRAFSRHAPHPEVHALLGIVLVESKRAEEGAR
;
A
#
# COMPACT_ATOMS: atom_id res chain seq x y z
N MET A 1 22.11 17.38 -0.69
CA MET A 1 21.57 16.13 -1.30
C MET A 1 20.28 15.78 -0.57
N THR A 2 19.13 15.87 -1.22
CA THR A 2 17.86 15.47 -0.59
C THR A 2 17.80 13.95 -0.56
N LEU A 3 17.87 13.33 0.62
CA LEU A 3 17.68 11.89 0.76
C LEU A 3 16.27 11.52 0.26
N GLY A 4 16.22 10.67 -0.75
CA GLY A 4 14.98 10.14 -1.31
C GLY A 4 14.72 8.73 -0.82
N TYR A 5 13.47 8.42 -0.52
CA TYR A 5 13.03 7.12 -0.02
C TYR A 5 12.50 6.28 -1.17
N ARG A 6 13.00 5.05 -1.31
CA ARG A 6 12.42 4.09 -2.25
C ARG A 6 11.40 3.23 -1.54
N LEU A 7 10.24 3.10 -2.16
CA LEU A 7 9.18 2.20 -1.74
C LEU A 7 9.22 0.96 -2.64
N PRO A 8 9.04 -0.26 -2.10
CA PRO A 8 9.00 -1.46 -2.91
C PRO A 8 7.82 -1.42 -3.92
N PRO A 9 8.08 -1.42 -5.24
CA PRO A 9 7.04 -1.30 -6.26
C PRO A 9 5.94 -2.35 -6.15
N ASP A 10 6.32 -3.61 -5.90
CA ASP A 10 5.37 -4.72 -5.85
C ASP A 10 4.43 -4.60 -4.66
N LYS A 11 4.96 -4.24 -3.49
CA LYS A 11 4.16 -4.04 -2.27
C LYS A 11 3.20 -2.87 -2.43
N MET A 12 3.66 -1.77 -3.04
CA MET A 12 2.82 -0.61 -3.33
C MET A 12 1.69 -0.95 -4.32
N ASN A 13 2.02 -1.62 -5.42
CA ASN A 13 1.02 -2.00 -6.42
C ASN A 13 0.00 -2.96 -5.84
N ARG A 14 0.44 -3.97 -5.09
CA ARG A 14 -0.44 -4.89 -4.38
C ARG A 14 -1.37 -4.13 -3.42
N ALA A 15 -0.84 -3.29 -2.54
CA ALA A 15 -1.64 -2.55 -1.57
C ALA A 15 -2.68 -1.61 -2.24
N ARG A 16 -2.34 -1.02 -3.39
CA ARG A 16 -3.25 -0.22 -4.21
C ARG A 16 -4.37 -1.08 -4.81
N VAL A 17 -4.01 -2.19 -5.45
CA VAL A 17 -4.98 -3.09 -6.10
C VAL A 17 -5.92 -3.71 -5.08
N GLU A 18 -5.41 -4.16 -3.93
CA GLU A 18 -6.22 -4.69 -2.82
C GLU A 18 -7.24 -3.67 -2.29
N ARG A 19 -7.07 -2.38 -2.57
CA ARG A 19 -8.02 -1.31 -2.23
C ARG A 19 -8.89 -0.87 -3.41
N GLY A 20 -8.80 -1.55 -4.56
CA GLY A 20 -9.52 -1.19 -5.78
C GLY A 20 -9.10 0.16 -6.38
N TRP A 21 -7.96 0.73 -5.95
CA TRP A 21 -7.56 2.07 -6.36
C TRP A 21 -6.88 2.07 -7.71
N SER A 22 -7.23 3.01 -8.59
CA SER A 22 -6.39 3.40 -9.73
C SER A 22 -5.17 4.22 -9.27
N VAL A 23 -4.27 4.57 -10.18
CA VAL A 23 -3.17 5.51 -9.86
C VAL A 23 -3.71 6.89 -9.48
N SER A 24 -4.79 7.33 -10.13
CA SER A 24 -5.46 8.60 -9.83
C SER A 24 -6.11 8.58 -8.45
N ASP A 25 -6.71 7.46 -8.05
CA ASP A 25 -7.29 7.31 -6.71
C ASP A 25 -6.20 7.34 -5.64
N LEU A 26 -5.10 6.61 -5.83
CA LEU A 26 -3.95 6.67 -4.93
C LEU A 26 -3.41 8.10 -4.80
N ALA A 27 -3.31 8.83 -5.91
CA ALA A 27 -2.85 10.21 -5.91
C ALA A 27 -3.80 11.10 -5.09
N ARG A 28 -5.11 10.93 -5.25
CA ARG A 28 -6.13 11.64 -4.47
C ARG A 28 -6.05 11.32 -2.98
N GLU A 29 -6.05 10.05 -2.60
CA GLU A 29 -6.06 9.61 -1.20
C GLU A 29 -4.78 9.99 -0.44
N ALA A 30 -3.66 10.10 -1.16
CA ALA A 30 -2.37 10.50 -0.62
C ALA A 30 -2.09 12.01 -0.71
N ASP A 31 -2.99 12.81 -1.30
CA ASP A 31 -2.81 14.24 -1.59
C ASP A 31 -1.53 14.51 -2.41
N LEU A 32 -1.40 13.83 -3.55
CA LEU A 32 -0.26 13.88 -4.46
C LEU A 32 -0.71 14.17 -5.89
N SER A 33 0.19 14.68 -6.72
CA SER A 33 -0.03 14.65 -8.17
C SER A 33 0.08 13.22 -8.70
N ILE A 34 -0.67 12.92 -9.77
CA ILE A 34 -0.63 11.63 -10.46
C ILE A 34 0.81 11.27 -10.86
N ALA A 35 1.58 12.23 -11.39
CA ALA A 35 2.98 12.01 -11.75
C ALA A 35 3.86 11.61 -10.55
N THR A 36 3.57 12.11 -9.35
CA THR A 36 4.29 11.73 -8.13
C THR A 36 3.89 10.35 -7.65
N ALA A 37 2.60 10.02 -7.69
CA ALA A 37 2.11 8.68 -7.39
C ALA A 37 2.69 7.62 -8.35
N SER A 38 2.71 7.90 -9.67
CA SER A 38 3.33 7.03 -10.68
C SER A 38 4.82 6.80 -10.42
N ARG A 39 5.58 7.87 -10.09
CA ARG A 39 7.00 7.74 -9.75
C ARG A 39 7.22 6.86 -8.51
N ALA A 40 6.40 7.02 -7.48
CA ALA A 40 6.45 6.20 -6.28
C ALA A 40 6.16 4.72 -6.61
N LEU A 41 5.13 4.45 -7.41
CA LEU A 41 4.78 3.10 -7.87
C LEU A 41 5.87 2.46 -8.73
N ALA A 42 6.65 3.26 -9.47
CA ALA A 42 7.82 2.80 -10.21
C ALA A 42 9.08 2.62 -9.35
N GLY A 43 8.98 2.78 -8.02
CA GLY A 43 10.11 2.63 -7.10
C GLY A 43 11.16 3.75 -7.19
N ARG A 44 10.80 4.89 -7.80
CA ARG A 44 11.69 6.06 -7.84
C ARG A 44 11.75 6.69 -6.45
N PRO A 45 12.90 7.23 -6.04
CA PRO A 45 13.01 7.92 -4.75
C PRO A 45 12.00 9.08 -4.64
N VAL A 46 11.34 9.17 -3.50
CA VAL A 46 10.38 10.24 -3.17
C VAL A 46 10.79 10.99 -1.90
N SER A 47 10.20 12.17 -1.69
CA SER A 47 10.42 12.96 -0.48
C SER A 47 9.78 12.33 0.76
N VAL A 48 10.25 12.71 1.96
CA VAL A 48 9.61 12.33 3.23
C VAL A 48 8.12 12.72 3.25
N LYS A 49 7.76 13.91 2.74
CA LYS A 49 6.37 14.37 2.69
C LYS A 49 5.50 13.41 1.88
N THR A 50 6.00 12.97 0.71
CA THR A 50 5.33 11.98 -0.14
C THR A 50 5.21 10.64 0.55
N LEU A 51 6.27 10.17 1.23
CA LEU A 51 6.25 8.93 2.01
C LEU A 51 5.16 8.97 3.08
N CYS A 52 5.08 10.05 3.85
CA CYS A 52 4.05 10.23 4.88
C CYS A 52 2.63 10.32 4.31
N GLY A 53 2.46 10.94 3.13
CA GLY A 53 1.19 10.98 2.41
C GLY A 53 0.70 9.58 2.03
N LEU A 54 1.57 8.79 1.39
CA LEU A 54 1.29 7.41 1.01
C LEU A 54 1.01 6.52 2.23
N GLY A 55 1.83 6.63 3.28
CA GLY A 55 1.63 5.87 4.52
C GLY A 55 0.27 6.14 5.14
N ARG A 56 -0.12 7.42 5.27
CA ARG A 56 -1.44 7.80 5.79
C ARG A 56 -2.59 7.30 4.92
N ALA A 57 -2.46 7.37 3.60
CA ALA A 57 -3.47 6.85 2.68
C ALA A 57 -3.70 5.34 2.92
N PHE A 58 -2.63 4.54 2.94
CA PHE A 58 -2.75 3.10 3.14
C PHE A 58 -3.19 2.70 4.56
N SER A 59 -2.88 3.50 5.58
CA SER A 59 -3.32 3.23 6.96
C SER A 59 -4.80 3.57 7.22
N ARG A 60 -5.36 4.57 6.53
CA ARG A 60 -6.76 4.99 6.74
C ARG A 60 -7.79 4.08 6.08
N HIS A 61 -7.42 3.47 4.96
CA HIS A 61 -8.32 2.63 4.19
C HIS A 61 -7.87 1.18 4.30
N ALA A 62 -8.74 0.34 4.86
CA ALA A 62 -8.52 -1.10 4.87
C ALA A 62 -8.59 -1.66 3.44
N PRO A 63 -7.87 -2.75 3.14
CA PRO A 63 -8.08 -3.53 1.92
C PRO A 63 -9.53 -4.00 1.78
N HIS A 64 -10.00 -4.13 0.54
CA HIS A 64 -11.29 -4.72 0.21
C HIS A 64 -11.18 -6.26 0.25
N PRO A 65 -11.89 -6.95 1.16
CA PRO A 65 -11.80 -8.41 1.29
C PRO A 65 -12.29 -9.13 0.03
N GLU A 66 -13.27 -8.57 -0.68
CA GLU A 66 -13.75 -9.09 -1.97
C GLU A 66 -12.66 -9.10 -3.05
N VAL A 67 -11.74 -8.14 -3.04
CA VAL A 67 -10.61 -8.11 -3.98
C VAL A 67 -9.58 -9.19 -3.63
N HIS A 68 -9.39 -9.49 -2.33
CA HIS A 68 -8.52 -10.58 -1.90
C HIS A 68 -9.02 -11.93 -2.38
N ALA A 69 -10.35 -12.15 -2.32
CA ALA A 69 -10.98 -13.35 -2.85
C ALA A 69 -10.76 -13.50 -4.37
N LEU A 70 -10.89 -12.42 -5.14
CA LEU A 70 -10.64 -12.42 -6.59
C LEU A 70 -9.17 -12.63 -6.97
N LEU A 71 -8.23 -12.12 -6.16
CA LEU A 71 -6.80 -12.28 -6.38
C LEU A 71 -6.27 -13.64 -5.89
N GLY A 72 -7.11 -14.51 -5.34
CA GLY A 72 -6.70 -15.78 -4.74
C GLY A 72 -5.83 -15.61 -3.48
N ILE A 73 -5.83 -14.40 -2.90
CA ILE A 73 -5.14 -14.11 -1.64
C ILE A 73 -6.08 -14.58 -0.53
N VAL A 74 -5.98 -15.86 -0.16
CA VAL A 74 -6.65 -16.33 1.05
C VAL A 74 -5.95 -15.67 2.24
N LEU A 75 -6.67 -14.81 2.97
CA LEU A 75 -6.28 -14.40 4.32
C LEU A 75 -6.29 -15.67 5.17
N VAL A 76 -5.14 -16.35 5.26
CA VAL A 76 -4.94 -17.38 6.25
C VAL A 76 -4.89 -16.65 7.58
N GLU A 77 -5.99 -16.71 8.35
CA GLU A 77 -5.94 -16.32 9.74
C GLU A 77 -4.80 -17.12 10.38
N SER A 78 -3.72 -16.42 10.75
CA SER A 78 -2.72 -17.00 11.64
C SER A 78 -3.41 -17.21 12.96
N LYS A 79 -3.98 -18.41 13.14
CA LYS A 79 -4.29 -18.96 14.44
C LYS A 79 -2.97 -18.99 15.19
N ARG A 80 -2.66 -17.92 15.94
CA ARG A 80 -1.58 -17.96 16.91
C ARG A 80 -1.90 -19.15 17.81
N ALA A 81 -0.91 -20.03 17.92
CA ALA A 81 -0.91 -21.17 18.78
C ALA A 81 -1.29 -20.74 20.21
N GLU A 82 -2.55 -20.96 20.58
CA GLU A 82 -2.92 -21.26 21.96
C GLU A 82 -3.03 -22.78 22.07
N GLU A 83 -1.87 -23.43 21.94
CA GLU A 83 -1.70 -24.81 22.32
C GLU A 83 -0.33 -24.88 22.99
N GLY A 84 -0.32 -24.74 24.31
CA GLY A 84 0.93 -24.81 25.06
C GLY A 84 0.97 -24.05 26.38
N ALA A 85 -0.03 -24.15 27.24
CA ALA A 85 0.16 -24.04 28.69
C ALA A 85 -1.02 -24.66 29.43
N ARG A 86 -0.89 -25.97 29.67
CA ARG A 86 -1.46 -26.80 30.75
C ARG A 86 -2.80 -26.41 31.37
#